data_AF-A0A381ZCH9-F1
#
_entry.id   AF-A0A381ZCH9-F1
#
_cell.length_a   1.000
_cell.length_b   1.000
_cell.length_c   1.000
_cell.angle_alpha   90.00
_cell.angle_beta   90.00
_cell.angle_gamma   90.00
#
_symmetry.space_group_name_H-M   'P 1'
#
loop_
_entity.id
_entity.type
_entity.pdbx_description
1 polymer ?
#
loop_
_entity_poly.entity_id
_entity_poly.type
_entity_poly.pdbx_seq_one_letter_code
_entity_poly.pdbx_strand_id
1 'polypeptide(L)'
;MDRDPTAKLTWTVTLVPDVDDPNFGDIDRTAFHYGRTHNEIDENSVPLPLSTGLRHVLKESEMVEQALESGFVVEMCSAPQDRDEGWFCFPLAMIGRDEDRLPFTIERGVYVDEESASSVEMIHVNPCCPSKLPGTVWVRTVELPEHTLAWVLDSGLLATEGGVQTSLHDFFDIGSAPEQADPTKTLPLPGPPDRPYGFL
;
A
#
# COMPACT_ATOMS: atom_id res chain seq x y z
N MET A 1 -12.88 9.26 -31.26
CA MET A 1 -13.54 8.62 -30.10
C MET A 1 -13.48 9.64 -28.99
N ASP A 2 -14.63 10.23 -28.65
CA ASP A 2 -14.75 11.22 -27.58
C ASP A 2 -14.33 10.58 -26.26
N ARG A 3 -13.35 11.18 -25.58
CA ARG A 3 -13.03 10.88 -24.19
C ARG A 3 -14.11 11.52 -23.35
N ASP A 4 -14.85 10.73 -22.58
CA ASP A 4 -15.64 11.26 -21.48
C ASP A 4 -14.64 11.86 -20.47
N PRO A 5 -14.63 13.20 -20.25
CA PRO A 5 -13.70 13.84 -19.32
C PRO A 5 -14.01 13.50 -17.85
N THR A 6 -15.03 12.69 -17.60
CA THR A 6 -15.60 12.37 -16.28
C THR A 6 -15.39 10.93 -15.83
N ALA A 7 -14.58 10.14 -16.54
CA ALA A 7 -14.16 8.86 -16.00
C ALA A 7 -13.33 9.12 -14.73
N LYS A 8 -13.91 8.85 -13.56
CA LYS A 8 -13.21 8.85 -12.27
C LYS A 8 -11.94 8.01 -12.45
N LEU A 9 -10.78 8.65 -12.42
CA LEU A 9 -9.52 7.92 -12.51
C LEU A 9 -9.29 7.26 -11.15
N THR A 10 -9.65 5.99 -11.06
CA THR A 10 -9.31 5.11 -9.95
C THR A 10 -8.10 4.29 -10.34
N TRP A 11 -7.14 4.16 -9.44
CA TRP A 11 -5.97 3.32 -9.61
C TRP A 11 -5.69 2.55 -8.33
N THR A 12 -4.90 1.48 -8.43
CA THR A 12 -4.76 0.51 -7.34
C THR A 12 -3.32 0.07 -7.12
N VAL A 13 -2.99 -0.31 -5.90
CA VAL A 13 -1.76 -1.04 -5.60
C VAL A 13 -2.12 -2.25 -4.76
N THR A 14 -1.56 -3.40 -5.11
CA THR A 14 -1.74 -4.65 -4.39
C THR A 14 -0.63 -4.79 -3.39
N LEU A 15 -0.96 -5.20 -2.17
CA LEU A 15 -0.02 -5.47 -1.10
C LEU A 15 -0.18 -6.91 -0.61
N VAL A 16 0.94 -7.60 -0.41
CA VAL A 16 1.00 -8.96 0.12
C VAL A 16 1.95 -8.95 1.31
N PRO A 17 1.56 -9.47 2.48
CA PRO A 17 2.42 -9.43 3.65
C PRO A 17 3.67 -10.28 3.41
N ASP A 18 4.80 -9.80 3.92
CA ASP A 18 6.03 -10.59 3.99
C ASP A 18 5.92 -11.54 5.20
N VAL A 19 5.65 -12.83 4.93
CA VAL A 19 5.48 -13.85 5.97
C VAL A 19 6.80 -14.24 6.64
N ASP A 20 7.93 -13.90 6.03
CA ASP A 20 9.26 -14.12 6.58
C ASP A 20 9.76 -12.89 7.39
N ASP A 21 8.97 -11.80 7.47
CA ASP A 21 9.29 -10.63 8.29
C ASP A 21 9.29 -10.99 9.79
N PRO A 22 10.31 -10.61 10.56
CA PRO A 22 10.38 -10.92 11.99
C PRO A 22 9.29 -10.27 12.84
N ASN A 23 8.57 -9.27 12.30
CA ASN A 23 7.44 -8.62 12.94
C ASN A 23 6.10 -9.01 12.29
N PHE A 24 6.08 -10.08 11.48
CA PHE A 24 4.85 -10.61 10.90
C PHE A 24 3.81 -10.89 11.99
N GLY A 25 2.58 -10.46 11.74
CA GLY A 25 1.47 -10.54 12.70
C GLY A 25 1.20 -9.24 13.48
N ASP A 26 2.14 -8.29 13.49
CA ASP A 26 1.90 -6.93 14.00
C ASP A 26 1.72 -5.95 12.83
N ILE A 27 0.48 -5.53 12.56
CA ILE A 27 0.16 -4.59 11.46
C ILE A 27 0.91 -3.26 11.54
N ASP A 28 1.37 -2.86 12.73
CA ASP A 28 2.13 -1.63 12.90
C ASP A 28 3.58 -1.75 12.40
N ARG A 29 4.06 -2.97 12.12
CA ARG A 29 5.46 -3.26 11.78
C ARG A 29 5.65 -4.20 10.59
N THR A 30 4.69 -5.09 10.33
CA THR A 30 4.74 -6.07 9.24
C THR A 30 5.05 -5.35 7.93
N ALA A 31 6.06 -5.84 7.21
CA ALA A 31 6.40 -5.36 5.90
C ALA A 31 5.52 -6.02 4.83
N PHE A 32 5.29 -5.29 3.74
CA PHE A 32 4.48 -5.77 2.62
C PHE A 32 5.25 -5.67 1.32
N HIS A 33 5.22 -6.73 0.52
CA HIS A 33 5.47 -6.67 -0.90
C HIS A 33 4.37 -5.85 -1.57
N TYR A 34 4.70 -5.08 -2.61
CA TYR A 34 3.72 -4.19 -3.22
C TYR A 34 3.96 -3.95 -4.70
N GLY A 35 2.87 -3.82 -5.45
CA GLY A 35 2.95 -3.55 -6.89
C GLY A 35 1.61 -3.20 -7.51
N ARG A 36 1.65 -2.38 -8.55
CA ARG A 36 0.49 -2.11 -9.41
C ARG A 36 0.19 -3.26 -10.34
N THR A 37 1.21 -4.05 -10.68
CA THR A 37 1.13 -5.27 -11.49
C THR A 37 1.89 -6.39 -10.79
N HIS A 38 1.56 -7.64 -11.09
CA HIS A 38 2.26 -8.80 -10.55
C HIS A 38 3.78 -8.77 -10.82
N ASN A 39 4.19 -8.30 -12.01
CA ASN A 39 5.61 -8.16 -12.36
C ASN A 39 6.36 -7.21 -11.42
N GLU A 40 5.71 -6.15 -10.94
CA GLU A 40 6.36 -5.21 -9.99
C GLU A 40 6.62 -5.87 -8.63
N ILE A 41 5.83 -6.89 -8.26
CA ILE A 41 6.04 -7.70 -7.05
C ILE A 41 7.13 -8.74 -7.28
N ASP A 42 7.08 -9.45 -8.42
CA ASP A 42 8.04 -10.51 -8.78
C ASP A 42 9.46 -9.98 -9.04
N GLU A 43 9.61 -8.75 -9.51
CA GLU A 43 10.90 -8.09 -9.74
C GLU A 43 11.66 -7.73 -8.45
N ASN A 44 11.28 -8.34 -7.31
CA ASN A 44 11.87 -8.21 -5.98
C ASN A 44 11.78 -6.79 -5.40
N SER A 45 10.56 -6.24 -5.32
CA SER A 45 10.31 -5.05 -4.50
C SER A 45 10.70 -5.37 -3.04
N VAL A 46 11.62 -4.60 -2.46
CA VAL A 46 11.95 -4.72 -1.03
C VAL A 46 10.68 -4.44 -0.22
N PRO A 47 10.20 -5.37 0.62
CA PRO A 47 9.02 -5.15 1.45
C PRO A 47 9.18 -3.92 2.33
N LEU A 48 8.10 -3.16 2.51
CA LEU A 48 8.10 -1.97 3.35
C LEU A 48 6.92 -1.96 4.32
N PRO A 49 7.10 -1.42 5.53
CA PRO A 49 5.99 -1.25 6.47
C PRO A 49 5.00 -0.20 5.98
N LEU A 50 3.76 -0.33 6.41
CA LEU A 50 2.67 0.59 6.06
C LEU A 50 2.86 1.98 6.69
N SER A 51 2.48 3.01 5.94
CA SER A 51 2.40 4.37 6.49
C SER A 51 1.33 4.45 7.59
N THR A 52 1.39 5.48 8.44
CA THR A 52 0.37 5.69 9.50
C THR A 52 -1.04 5.83 8.90
N GLY A 53 -1.16 6.48 7.74
CA GLY A 53 -2.41 6.63 7.01
C GLY A 53 -3.01 5.29 6.56
N LEU A 54 -2.21 4.40 5.96
CA LEU A 54 -2.71 3.09 5.54
C LEU A 54 -3.10 2.21 6.73
N ARG A 55 -2.35 2.28 7.84
CA ARG A 55 -2.71 1.59 9.08
C ARG A 55 -4.01 2.10 9.67
N HIS A 56 -4.22 3.42 9.63
CA HIS A 56 -5.48 4.02 10.06
C HIS A 56 -6.64 3.53 9.19
N VAL A 57 -6.49 3.56 7.86
CA VAL A 57 -7.52 3.08 6.92
C VAL A 57 -7.87 1.61 7.17
N LEU A 58 -6.88 0.72 7.34
CA LEU A 58 -7.12 -0.69 7.63
C LEU A 58 -7.85 -0.93 8.96
N LYS A 59 -7.44 -0.21 10.02
CA LYS A 59 -8.02 -0.34 11.37
C LYS A 59 -9.49 0.10 11.37
N GLU A 60 -9.78 1.24 10.76
CA GLU A 60 -11.14 1.78 10.65
C GLU A 60 -12.04 0.98 9.68
N SER A 61 -11.44 0.28 8.71
CA SER A 61 -12.17 -0.59 7.76
C SER A 61 -12.27 -2.05 8.23
N GLU A 62 -11.83 -2.37 9.46
CA GLU A 62 -11.84 -3.72 10.03
C GLU A 62 -11.13 -4.78 9.14
N MET A 63 -10.11 -4.37 8.40
CA MET A 63 -9.42 -5.20 7.39
C MET A 63 -8.05 -5.73 7.84
N VAL A 64 -7.69 -5.54 9.11
CA VAL A 64 -6.37 -5.88 9.62
C VAL A 64 -6.07 -7.38 9.51
N GLU A 65 -7.05 -8.23 9.83
CA GLU A 65 -6.87 -9.69 9.79
C GLU A 65 -6.64 -10.18 8.35
N GLN A 66 -7.48 -9.73 7.42
CA GLN A 66 -7.39 -10.07 5.99
C GLN A 66 -6.07 -9.60 5.38
N ALA A 67 -5.63 -8.39 5.76
CA ALA A 67 -4.36 -7.82 5.30
C ALA A 67 -3.16 -8.67 5.73
N LEU A 68 -3.16 -9.19 6.97
CA LEU A 68 -2.09 -10.04 7.49
C LEU A 68 -2.17 -11.49 7.00
N GLU A 69 -3.36 -12.00 6.68
CA GLU A 69 -3.54 -13.37 6.20
C GLU A 69 -3.19 -13.53 4.73
N SER A 70 -3.74 -12.65 3.88
CA SER A 70 -3.70 -12.84 2.43
C SER A 70 -3.16 -11.64 1.65
N GLY A 71 -3.20 -10.45 2.26
CA GLY A 71 -2.95 -9.19 1.60
C GLY A 71 -4.23 -8.45 1.24
N PHE A 72 -4.08 -7.30 0.57
CA PHE A 72 -5.18 -6.41 0.26
C PHE A 72 -4.86 -5.50 -0.92
N VAL A 73 -5.88 -4.81 -1.44
CA VAL A 73 -5.73 -3.78 -2.47
C VAL A 73 -6.01 -2.42 -1.85
N VAL A 74 -5.11 -1.47 -2.09
CA VAL A 74 -5.38 -0.06 -1.85
C VAL A 74 -5.93 0.53 -3.14
N GLU A 75 -7.15 1.07 -3.06
CA GLU A 75 -7.75 1.84 -4.14
C GLU A 75 -7.59 3.34 -3.86
N MET A 76 -7.24 4.09 -4.90
CA MET A 76 -7.01 5.52 -4.85
C MET A 76 -7.83 6.22 -5.92
N CYS A 77 -8.38 7.39 -5.58
CA CYS A 77 -9.10 8.23 -6.53
C CYS A 77 -8.80 9.71 -6.28
N SER A 78 -8.73 10.50 -7.36
CA SER A 78 -8.58 11.96 -7.27
C SER A 78 -9.92 12.71 -7.27
N ALA A 79 -11.01 12.04 -7.62
CA ALA A 79 -12.35 12.61 -7.58
C ALA A 79 -12.95 12.48 -6.16
N PRO A 80 -13.84 13.39 -5.75
CA PRO A 80 -14.58 13.27 -4.49
C PRO A 80 -15.28 11.92 -4.34
N GLN A 81 -15.17 11.34 -3.15
CA GLN A 81 -15.80 10.08 -2.77
C GLN A 81 -16.60 10.24 -1.48
N ASP A 82 -17.26 9.16 -1.06
CA ASP A 82 -18.09 9.11 0.12
C ASP A 82 -17.41 8.35 1.26
N ARG A 83 -17.47 8.92 2.47
CA ARG A 83 -16.98 8.31 3.70
C ARG A 83 -17.75 7.04 4.03
N ASP A 84 -19.06 7.03 3.76
CA ASP A 84 -19.94 5.89 4.04
C ASP A 84 -19.64 4.68 3.13
N GLU A 85 -18.94 4.91 2.00
CA GLU A 85 -18.44 3.85 1.11
C GLU A 85 -17.01 3.38 1.48
N GLY A 86 -16.51 3.77 2.65
CA GLY A 86 -15.20 3.38 3.17
C GLY A 86 -14.02 4.19 2.63
N TRP A 87 -14.27 5.35 1.99
CA TRP A 87 -13.20 6.21 1.51
C TRP A 87 -12.72 7.19 2.58
N PHE A 88 -11.41 7.43 2.59
CA PHE A 88 -10.73 8.34 3.51
C PHE A 88 -10.13 9.47 2.68
N CYS A 89 -10.37 10.71 3.09
CA CYS A 89 -9.90 11.90 2.39
C CYS A 89 -8.52 12.32 2.91
N PHE A 90 -7.55 12.40 2.01
CA PHE A 90 -6.21 12.87 2.33
C PHE A 90 -5.87 14.08 1.45
N PRO A 91 -6.00 15.32 1.95
CA PRO A 91 -5.48 16.50 1.29
C PRO A 91 -3.95 16.53 1.25
N LEU A 92 -3.41 17.11 0.18
CA LEU A 92 -1.97 17.32 0.01
C LEU A 92 -1.48 18.39 1.00
N ALA A 93 -0.57 18.00 1.89
CA ALA A 93 0.04 18.91 2.87
C ALA A 93 1.37 19.50 2.36
N MET A 94 2.19 18.70 1.68
CA MET A 94 3.51 19.12 1.21
C MET A 94 3.89 18.40 -0.08
N ILE A 95 4.59 19.09 -0.99
CA ILE A 95 5.30 18.46 -2.11
C ILE A 95 6.79 18.73 -1.92
N GLY A 96 7.56 17.64 -1.89
CA GLY A 96 9.01 17.65 -1.95
C GLY A 96 9.52 17.12 -3.28
N ARG A 97 10.81 17.33 -3.54
CA ARG A 97 11.53 16.78 -4.68
C ARG A 97 12.69 15.98 -4.14
N ASP A 98 12.80 14.73 -4.57
CA ASP A 98 13.95 13.89 -4.26
C ASP A 98 15.08 14.25 -5.24
N GLU A 99 16.05 15.04 -4.78
CA GLU A 99 17.19 15.47 -5.60
C GLU A 99 18.28 14.39 -5.72
N ASP A 100 18.27 13.38 -4.83
CA ASP A 100 19.28 12.32 -4.79
C ASP A 100 19.02 11.22 -5.83
N ARG A 101 17.80 11.13 -6.37
CA ARG A 101 17.40 10.18 -7.43
C ARG A 101 17.51 10.81 -8.83
N LEU A 102 18.74 11.06 -9.29
CA LEU A 102 19.01 11.52 -10.66
C LEU A 102 18.77 10.41 -11.70
N PRO A 103 18.35 10.73 -12.95
CA PRO A 103 18.22 12.06 -13.57
C PRO A 103 16.79 12.63 -13.57
N PHE A 104 15.84 12.00 -12.88
CA PHE A 104 14.44 12.41 -12.90
C PHE A 104 13.99 12.77 -11.48
N THR A 105 13.75 14.05 -11.25
CA THR A 105 13.28 14.56 -9.97
C THR A 105 11.88 14.01 -9.70
N ILE A 106 11.79 12.92 -8.91
CA ILE A 106 10.50 12.33 -8.53
C ILE A 106 9.90 13.26 -7.48
N GLU A 107 8.78 13.92 -7.83
CA GLU A 107 8.00 14.65 -6.82
C GLU A 107 7.41 13.64 -5.84
N ARG A 108 7.49 13.99 -4.56
CA ARG A 108 6.92 13.23 -3.44
C ARG A 108 5.91 14.11 -2.74
N GLY A 109 4.65 13.69 -2.74
CA GLY A 109 3.57 14.35 -2.02
C GLY A 109 3.37 13.69 -0.67
N VAL A 110 3.28 14.49 0.39
CA VAL A 110 2.80 14.06 1.70
C VAL A 110 1.36 14.49 1.83
N TYR A 111 0.47 13.53 2.07
CA TYR A 111 -0.93 13.74 2.27
C TYR A 111 -1.31 13.37 3.71
N VAL A 112 -2.15 14.18 4.32
CA VAL A 112 -2.52 14.03 5.74
C VAL A 112 -4.03 13.85 5.81
N ASP A 113 -4.48 12.95 6.65
CA ASP A 113 -5.90 12.74 6.92
C ASP A 113 -6.51 14.01 7.55
N GLU A 114 -7.74 14.38 7.17
CA GLU A 114 -8.41 15.53 7.77
C GLU A 114 -8.85 15.26 9.22
N GLU A 115 -9.14 13.99 9.54
CA GLU A 115 -9.73 13.58 10.81
C GLU A 115 -8.69 13.07 11.83
N SER A 116 -7.49 12.71 11.36
CA SER A 116 -6.43 12.17 12.20
C SER A 116 -5.04 12.75 11.88
N ALA A 117 -4.06 12.52 12.76
CA ALA A 117 -2.67 12.89 12.52
C ALA A 117 -1.93 11.88 11.61
N SER A 118 -2.67 11.07 10.84
CA SER A 118 -2.14 10.01 10.00
C SER A 118 -1.79 10.54 8.61
N SER A 119 -0.79 9.93 7.95
CA SER A 119 -0.33 10.40 6.65
C SER A 119 0.03 9.27 5.68
N VAL A 120 -0.08 9.57 4.40
CA VAL A 120 0.40 8.73 3.30
C VAL A 120 1.35 9.55 2.44
N GLU A 121 2.41 8.94 1.97
CA GLU A 121 3.28 9.52 0.95
C GLU A 121 2.87 9.00 -0.42
N MET A 122 3.01 9.82 -1.45
CA MET A 122 2.74 9.44 -2.83
C MET A 122 3.88 9.88 -3.74
N ILE A 123 4.29 9.01 -4.66
CA ILE A 123 5.38 9.27 -5.60
C ILE A 123 4.94 9.07 -7.05
N HIS A 124 5.56 9.79 -7.97
CA HIS A 124 5.35 9.52 -9.40
C HIS A 124 5.92 8.17 -9.79
N VAL A 125 5.13 7.36 -10.49
CA VAL A 125 5.59 6.06 -10.96
C VAL A 125 6.36 6.16 -12.28
N ASN A 126 6.05 7.18 -13.11
CA ASN A 126 6.75 7.42 -14.36
C ASN A 126 7.61 8.69 -14.27
N PRO A 127 8.93 8.55 -14.01
CA PRO A 127 9.83 9.70 -13.94
C PRO A 127 10.00 10.45 -15.27
N CYS A 128 9.76 9.80 -16.41
CA CYS A 128 9.96 10.40 -17.73
C CYS A 128 8.81 11.32 -18.16
N CYS A 129 7.61 11.08 -17.64
CA CYS A 129 6.39 11.85 -17.93
C CYS A 129 5.49 11.88 -16.68
N PRO A 130 5.90 12.56 -15.60
CA PRO A 130 5.09 12.56 -14.38
C PRO A 130 3.77 13.26 -14.64
N SER A 131 2.65 12.55 -14.43
CA SER A 131 1.35 13.17 -14.25
C SER A 131 1.41 14.11 -13.04
N LYS A 132 0.55 15.12 -12.90
CA LYS A 132 0.61 16.00 -11.72
C LYS A 132 0.01 15.26 -10.51
N LEU A 133 0.69 15.28 -9.35
CA LEU A 133 0.10 14.76 -8.12
C LEU A 133 -1.20 15.53 -7.78
N PRO A 134 -2.28 14.83 -7.41
CA PRO A 134 -3.56 15.47 -7.14
C PRO A 134 -3.50 16.29 -5.85
N GLY A 135 -4.31 17.36 -5.75
CA GLY A 135 -4.39 18.18 -4.53
C GLY A 135 -5.06 17.47 -3.35
N THR A 136 -5.86 16.45 -3.64
CA THR A 136 -6.53 15.58 -2.67
C THR A 136 -6.58 14.18 -3.26
N VAL A 137 -6.33 13.16 -2.44
CA VAL A 137 -6.56 11.77 -2.79
C VAL A 137 -7.55 11.15 -1.82
N TRP A 138 -8.46 10.35 -2.36
CA TRP A 138 -9.34 9.48 -1.60
C TRP A 138 -8.76 8.08 -1.63
N VAL A 139 -8.64 7.45 -0.46
CA VAL A 139 -8.04 6.13 -0.31
C VAL A 139 -9.03 5.21 0.37
N ARG A 140 -9.14 3.97 -0.10
CA ARG A 140 -9.79 2.89 0.63
C ARG A 140 -9.01 1.60 0.48
N THR A 141 -9.25 0.66 1.38
CA THR A 141 -8.72 -0.69 1.28
C THR A 141 -9.85 -1.65 0.95
N VAL A 142 -9.56 -2.67 0.13
CA VAL A 142 -10.49 -3.74 -0.21
C VAL A 142 -9.76 -5.08 -0.22
N GLU A 143 -10.51 -6.16 -0.03
CA GLU A 143 -9.97 -7.52 -0.12
C GLU A 143 -9.37 -7.81 -1.51
N LEU A 144 -8.46 -8.79 -1.57
CA LEU A 144 -7.89 -9.20 -2.85
C LEU A 144 -8.98 -9.79 -3.75
N PRO A 145 -9.09 -9.33 -5.02
CA PRO A 145 -9.94 -9.99 -6.00
C PRO A 145 -9.55 -11.47 -6.18
N GLU A 146 -10.53 -12.35 -6.40
CA GLU A 146 -10.32 -13.81 -6.46
C GLU A 146 -9.17 -14.24 -7.39
N HIS A 147 -9.05 -13.60 -8.56
CA HIS A 147 -8.00 -13.88 -9.53
C HIS A 147 -6.62 -13.44 -9.02
N THR A 148 -6.53 -12.29 -8.34
CA THR A 148 -5.31 -11.81 -7.70
C THR A 148 -4.92 -12.73 -6.55
N LEU A 149 -5.88 -13.13 -5.71
CA LEU A 149 -5.64 -14.08 -4.61
C LEU A 149 -5.12 -15.42 -5.14
N ALA A 150 -5.72 -15.95 -6.21
CA ALA A 150 -5.24 -17.18 -6.85
C ALA A 150 -3.80 -17.05 -7.34
N TRP A 151 -3.41 -15.90 -7.88
CA TRP A 151 -2.03 -15.63 -8.25
C TRP A 151 -1.10 -15.55 -7.04
N VAL A 152 -1.49 -14.86 -5.95
CA VAL A 152 -0.69 -14.75 -4.71
C VAL A 152 -0.43 -16.14 -4.10
N LEU A 153 -1.42 -17.04 -4.17
CA LEU A 153 -1.26 -18.41 -3.68
C LEU A 153 -0.31 -19.24 -4.55
N ASP A 154 -0.24 -18.97 -5.86
CA ASP A 154 0.65 -19.66 -6.81
C ASP A 154 2.08 -19.09 -6.80
N SER A 155 2.25 -17.79 -6.49
CA SER A 155 3.55 -17.11 -6.50
C SER A 155 4.48 -17.54 -5.37
N GLY A 156 3.95 -18.18 -4.32
CA GLY A 156 4.72 -18.62 -3.16
C GLY A 156 5.04 -17.50 -2.16
N LEU A 157 4.51 -16.29 -2.34
CA LEU A 157 4.73 -15.16 -1.42
C LEU A 157 4.21 -15.43 0.01
N LEU A 158 3.19 -16.27 0.15
CA LEU A 158 2.63 -16.68 1.44
C LEU A 158 3.23 -18.00 1.96
N ALA A 159 4.21 -18.58 1.25
CA ALA A 159 4.84 -19.82 1.65
C ALA A 159 6.07 -19.53 2.52
N THR A 160 6.00 -19.83 3.81
CA THR A 160 7.16 -19.74 4.71
C THR A 160 8.23 -20.78 4.31
N GLU A 161 9.50 -20.36 4.21
CA GLU A 161 10.63 -21.28 4.05
C GLU A 161 10.78 -22.14 5.32
N GLY A 162 10.03 -23.24 5.39
CA GLY A 162 10.20 -24.20 6.48
C GLY A 162 9.04 -25.13 6.77
N GLY A 163 7.82 -24.86 6.28
CA GLY A 163 6.67 -25.75 6.50
C GLY A 163 6.54 -26.25 7.95
N VAL A 164 6.97 -25.45 8.93
CA VAL A 164 6.95 -25.85 10.34
C VAL A 164 5.56 -25.52 10.83
N GLN A 165 4.73 -26.56 10.96
CA GLN A 165 3.53 -26.49 11.76
C GLN A 165 3.94 -26.05 13.17
N THR A 166 3.69 -24.78 13.51
CA THR A 166 3.89 -24.28 14.86
C THR A 166 2.87 -24.96 15.78
N SER A 167 3.35 -25.44 16.91
CA SER A 167 2.48 -26.02 17.93
C SER A 167 1.81 -24.89 18.70
N LEU A 168 0.62 -25.12 19.27
CA LEU A 168 -0.04 -24.13 20.13
C LEU A 168 0.81 -23.69 21.35
N HIS A 169 1.93 -24.36 21.64
CA HIS A 169 2.87 -23.99 22.70
C HIS A 169 3.84 -22.88 22.28
N ASP A 170 4.05 -22.67 20.99
CA ASP A 170 4.89 -21.59 20.46
C ASP A 170 4.20 -20.21 20.57
N PHE A 171 2.87 -20.21 20.78
CA PHE A 171 2.06 -19.01 21.03
C PHE A 171 2.26 -18.38 22.43
N PHE A 172 2.97 -19.05 23.34
CA PHE A 172 3.14 -18.58 24.73
C PHE A 172 4.37 -17.69 24.97
N ASP A 173 5.26 -17.55 23.98
CA ASP A 173 6.42 -16.67 24.10
C ASP A 173 6.08 -15.28 23.55
N ILE A 174 5.31 -14.51 24.34
CA ILE A 174 5.08 -13.09 24.06
C ILE A 174 6.40 -12.37 24.35
N GLY A 175 7.22 -12.29 23.30
CA GLY A 175 8.50 -11.60 23.29
C GLY A 175 8.41 -10.14 23.74
N SER A 176 9.55 -9.62 24.17
CA SER A 176 9.70 -8.26 24.68
C SER A 176 9.35 -7.21 23.61
N ALA A 177 8.84 -6.06 24.06
CA ALA A 177 8.51 -4.92 23.21
C ALA A 177 9.71 -4.54 22.30
N PRO A 178 9.57 -4.63 20.97
CA PRO A 178 10.66 -4.30 20.08
C PRO A 178 10.80 -2.78 19.93
N GLU A 179 12.03 -2.29 19.74
CA GLU A 179 12.32 -0.88 19.48
C GLU A 179 11.47 -0.36 18.30
N GLN A 180 11.05 0.91 18.38
CA GLN A 180 10.27 1.54 17.31
C GLN A 180 11.05 1.48 16.00
N ALA A 181 10.41 0.96 14.94
CA ALA A 181 10.95 1.04 13.59
C ALA A 181 11.24 2.51 13.24
N ASP A 182 12.37 2.75 12.60
CA ASP A 182 12.77 4.08 12.15
C ASP A 182 11.66 4.63 11.21
N PRO A 183 11.05 5.79 11.50
CA PRO A 183 9.86 6.28 10.80
C PRO A 183 10.11 6.66 9.33
N THR A 184 11.33 6.52 8.82
CA THR A 184 11.79 7.12 7.57
C THR A 184 11.64 6.23 6.33
N LYS A 185 11.22 4.97 6.47
CA LYS A 185 11.08 4.07 5.31
C LYS A 185 9.75 3.32 5.28
N THR A 186 8.65 4.07 5.24
CA THR A 186 7.32 3.50 4.99
C THR A 186 7.02 3.43 3.49
N LEU A 187 6.09 2.55 3.12
CA LEU A 187 5.67 2.34 1.73
C LEU A 187 5.02 3.62 1.16
N PRO A 188 5.57 4.21 0.08
CA PRO A 188 4.90 5.29 -0.63
C PRO A 188 3.87 4.72 -1.62
N LEU A 189 2.70 5.35 -1.69
CA LEU A 189 1.68 5.03 -2.67
C LEU A 189 2.08 5.51 -4.07
N PRO A 190 1.66 4.81 -5.13
CA PRO A 190 1.85 5.28 -6.49
C PRO A 190 0.90 6.45 -6.79
N GLY A 191 1.44 7.44 -7.50
CA GLY A 191 0.63 8.49 -8.12
C GLY A 191 -0.25 7.97 -9.25
N PRO A 192 -1.17 8.82 -9.75
CA PRO A 192 -2.06 8.48 -10.85
C PRO A 192 -1.32 7.94 -12.08
N PRO A 193 -1.80 6.85 -12.69
CA PRO A 193 -1.15 6.29 -13.87
C PRO A 193 -1.47 7.11 -15.13
N ASP A 194 -0.54 7.10 -16.09
CA ASP A 194 -0.76 7.71 -17.41
C ASP A 194 -1.77 6.94 -18.27
N ARG A 195 -1.94 5.64 -17.98
CA ARG A 195 -2.81 4.71 -18.71
C ARG A 195 -3.45 3.72 -17.74
N PRO A 196 -4.69 3.26 -18.01
CA PRO A 196 -5.29 2.17 -17.26
C PRO A 196 -4.40 0.92 -17.27
N TYR A 197 -4.38 0.21 -16.15
CA TYR A 197 -3.68 -1.07 -15.99
C TYR A 197 -4.55 -2.04 -15.19
N GLY A 198 -4.20 -3.32 -15.25
CA GLY A 198 -4.71 -4.37 -14.39
C GLY A 198 -3.55 -5.04 -13.67
N PHE A 199 -3.86 -5.72 -12.57
CA PHE A 199 -2.82 -6.41 -11.79
C PHE A 199 -2.25 -7.62 -12.53
N LEU A 200 -3.12 -8.44 -13.15
CA LEU A 200 -2.77 -9.60 -13.99
C LEU A 200 -2.79 -9.25 -15.49
#